data_AF-A0A953UR38-F1
#
_entry.id   AF-A0A953UR38-F1
#
_cell.length_a   1.000
_cell.length_b   1.000
_cell.length_c   1.000
_cell.angle_alpha   90.00
_cell.angle_beta   90.00
_cell.angle_gamma   90.00
#
_symmetry.space_group_name_H-M   'P 1'
#
loop_
_entity.id
_entity.type
_entity.pdbx_description
1 polymer ?
#
loop_
_entity_poly.entity_id
_entity_poly.type
_entity_poly.pdbx_seq_one_letter_code
_entity_poly.pdbx_strand_id
1 'polypeptide(L)'
;MIEKPSIPNFSSEAEEADWWYANREWLTQEFLQAAKEGRLKKGSTVMERLRARQSTSLTVPLSSDEFAKIHDLAQRRGMEDAMYARDLLHKALDREEEQERREAG
;
A
#
# COMPACT_ATOMS: atom_id res chain seq x y z
N MET A 1 -34.35 -16.47 -11.62
CA MET A 1 -33.26 -15.48 -11.55
C MET A 1 -33.47 -14.72 -10.26
N ILE A 2 -32.50 -14.69 -9.35
CA ILE A 2 -32.65 -13.93 -8.10
C ILE A 2 -32.43 -12.46 -8.45
N GLU A 3 -33.41 -11.60 -8.19
CA GLU A 3 -33.33 -10.18 -8.51
C GLU A 3 -32.22 -9.50 -7.71
N LYS A 4 -31.50 -8.56 -8.34
CA LYS A 4 -30.43 -7.80 -7.68
C LYS A 4 -31.04 -6.88 -6.62
N PRO A 5 -30.74 -7.09 -5.32
CA PRO A 5 -31.23 -6.21 -4.27
C PRO A 5 -30.54 -4.84 -4.40
N SER A 6 -31.31 -3.78 -4.17
CA SER A 6 -30.74 -2.44 -4.01
C SER A 6 -29.98 -2.39 -2.69
N ILE A 7 -28.73 -1.93 -2.71
CA ILE A 7 -27.91 -1.78 -1.50
C ILE A 7 -28.38 -0.49 -0.80
N PRO A 8 -28.99 -0.57 0.40
CA PRO A 8 -29.45 0.60 1.12
C PRO A 8 -28.26 1.33 1.78
N ASN A 9 -28.47 2.59 2.18
CA ASN A 9 -27.52 3.28 3.05
C ASN A 9 -27.76 2.78 4.49
N PHE A 10 -26.81 2.02 5.03
CA PHE A 10 -26.91 1.49 6.39
C PHE A 10 -26.65 2.59 7.41
N SER A 11 -27.47 2.63 8.46
CA SER A 11 -27.28 3.56 9.59
C SER A 11 -26.40 2.96 10.69
N SER A 12 -26.18 1.64 10.68
CA SER A 12 -25.39 0.90 11.67
C SER A 12 -24.77 -0.38 11.09
N GLU A 13 -23.66 -0.83 11.67
CA GLU A 13 -22.99 -2.09 11.31
C GLU A 13 -23.89 -3.31 11.51
N ALA A 14 -24.75 -3.30 12.54
CA ALA A 14 -25.69 -4.39 12.80
C ALA A 14 -26.75 -4.51 11.68
N GLU A 15 -27.26 -3.37 11.19
CA GLU A 15 -28.22 -3.30 10.09
C GLU A 15 -27.59 -3.78 8.77
N GLU A 16 -26.33 -3.41 8.56
CA GLU A 16 -25.54 -3.90 7.44
C GLU A 16 -25.34 -5.42 7.52
N ALA A 17 -24.96 -5.96 8.67
CA ALA A 17 -24.76 -7.39 8.86
C ALA A 17 -26.04 -8.21 8.62
N ASP A 18 -27.18 -7.74 9.12
CA ASP A 18 -28.47 -8.37 8.89
C ASP A 18 -28.85 -8.35 7.40
N TRP A 19 -28.57 -7.25 6.70
CA TRP A 19 -28.77 -7.17 5.26
C TRP A 19 -27.86 -8.13 4.49
N TRP A 20 -26.57 -8.23 4.85
CA TRP A 20 -25.64 -9.20 4.26
C TRP A 20 -26.13 -10.64 4.48
N TYR A 21 -26.62 -10.96 5.67
CA TYR A 21 -27.15 -12.29 5.98
C TYR A 21 -28.43 -12.61 5.20
N ALA A 22 -29.36 -11.66 5.10
CA ALA A 22 -30.60 -11.82 4.35
C ALA A 22 -30.37 -11.97 2.84
N ASN A 23 -29.36 -11.29 2.28
CA ASN A 23 -29.07 -11.28 0.85
C ASN A 23 -27.98 -12.28 0.42
N ARG A 24 -27.54 -13.16 1.32
CA ARG A 24 -26.43 -14.11 1.10
C ARG A 24 -26.63 -15.04 -0.08
N GLU A 25 -27.88 -15.45 -0.36
CA GLU A 25 -28.17 -16.38 -1.46
C GLU A 25 -28.02 -15.71 -2.82
N TRP A 26 -28.47 -14.45 -2.94
CA TRP A 26 -28.23 -13.64 -4.13
C TRP A 26 -26.73 -13.41 -4.35
N LEU A 27 -26.02 -13.00 -3.30
CA LEU A 27 -24.57 -12.78 -3.35
C LEU A 27 -23.83 -14.04 -3.80
N THR A 28 -24.21 -15.20 -3.26
CA THR A 28 -23.63 -16.48 -3.65
C THR A 28 -23.81 -16.74 -5.14
N GLN A 29 -25.01 -16.52 -5.68
CA GLN A 29 -25.26 -16.69 -7.12
C GLN A 29 -24.50 -15.68 -7.97
N GLU A 30 -24.43 -14.40 -7.57
CA GLU A 30 -23.64 -13.38 -8.28
C GLU A 30 -22.15 -13.71 -8.26
N PHE A 31 -21.60 -14.16 -7.13
CA PHE A 31 -20.20 -14.59 -7.04
C PHE A 31 -19.92 -15.83 -7.90
N LEU A 32 -20.81 -16.81 -7.94
CA LEU A 32 -20.70 -17.97 -8.81
C LEU A 32 -20.77 -17.58 -10.29
N GLN A 33 -21.63 -16.65 -10.65
CA GLN A 33 -21.76 -16.15 -12.02
C GLN A 33 -20.54 -15.32 -12.43
N ALA A 34 -20.08 -14.41 -11.55
CA ALA A 34 -18.85 -13.65 -11.75
C ALA A 34 -17.62 -14.57 -11.84
N ALA A 35 -17.62 -15.72 -11.17
CA ALA A 35 -16.56 -16.73 -11.29
C ALA A 35 -16.54 -17.36 -12.68
N LYS A 36 -17.71 -17.76 -13.18
CA LYS A 36 -17.87 -18.33 -14.53
C LYS A 36 -17.49 -17.33 -15.61
N GLU A 37 -17.80 -16.06 -15.42
CA GLU A 37 -17.52 -14.97 -16.38
C GLU A 37 -16.13 -14.34 -16.21
N GLY A 38 -15.31 -14.82 -15.27
CA GLY A 38 -13.97 -14.27 -15.02
C GLY A 38 -13.96 -12.85 -14.45
N ARG A 39 -15.11 -12.33 -13.97
CA ARG A 39 -15.26 -11.01 -13.34
C ARG A 39 -14.88 -10.98 -11.86
N LEU A 40 -14.56 -12.13 -11.26
CA LEU A 40 -14.05 -12.20 -9.89
C LEU A 40 -12.72 -11.45 -9.78
N LYS A 41 -12.77 -10.24 -9.24
CA LYS A 41 -11.58 -9.57 -8.72
C LYS A 41 -11.24 -10.22 -7.38
N LYS A 42 -10.28 -11.15 -7.38
CA LYS A 42 -9.65 -11.59 -6.13
C LYS A 42 -9.01 -10.37 -5.48
N GLY A 43 -8.94 -10.33 -4.14
CA GLY A 43 -8.18 -9.31 -3.41
C GLY A 43 -6.67 -9.24 -3.76
N SER A 44 -6.24 -9.95 -4.81
CA SER A 44 -4.92 -9.88 -5.40
C SER A 44 -4.53 -8.45 -5.75
N THR A 45 -5.42 -7.56 -6.20
CA THR A 45 -4.98 -6.19 -6.52
C THR A 45 -4.55 -5.40 -5.28
N VAL A 46 -5.18 -5.66 -4.12
CA VAL A 46 -4.77 -5.07 -2.82
C VAL A 46 -3.51 -5.76 -2.30
N MET A 47 -3.44 -7.09 -2.42
CA MET A 47 -2.26 -7.88 -2.03
C MET A 47 -1.05 -7.67 -2.96
N GLU A 48 -1.27 -7.30 -4.21
CA GLU A 48 -0.28 -7.00 -5.23
C GLU A 48 0.22 -5.57 -5.06
N ARG A 49 -0.64 -4.63 -4.64
CA ARG A 49 -0.19 -3.31 -4.12
C ARG A 49 0.63 -3.46 -2.84
N LEU A 50 0.22 -4.35 -1.93
CA LEU A 50 1.00 -4.68 -0.72
C LEU A 50 2.31 -5.41 -1.05
N ARG A 51 2.32 -6.29 -2.07
CA ARG A 51 3.52 -6.97 -2.57
C ARG A 51 4.43 -6.07 -3.40
N ALA A 52 3.91 -5.13 -4.16
CA ALA A 52 4.69 -4.07 -4.81
C ALA A 52 5.29 -3.10 -3.78
N ARG A 53 4.73 -3.07 -2.57
CA ARG A 53 5.31 -2.47 -1.37
C ARG A 53 6.37 -3.35 -0.68
N GLN A 54 6.70 -4.52 -1.21
CA GLN A 54 7.88 -5.27 -0.77
C GLN A 54 9.10 -4.42 -1.09
N SER A 55 9.57 -3.72 -0.07
CA SER A 55 10.81 -2.98 -0.07
C SER A 55 11.93 -3.89 -0.59
N THR A 56 12.40 -3.62 -1.80
CA THR A 56 13.64 -4.20 -2.29
C THR A 56 14.76 -3.69 -1.38
N SER A 57 15.50 -4.61 -0.75
CA SER A 57 16.60 -4.25 0.14
C SER A 57 17.87 -4.07 -0.67
N LEU A 58 18.46 -2.88 -0.62
CA LEU A 58 19.77 -2.58 -1.16
C LEU A 58 20.75 -2.43 0.01
N THR A 59 21.81 -3.24 0.03
CA THR A 59 22.89 -3.12 1.02
C THR A 59 24.01 -2.25 0.44
N VAL A 60 24.24 -1.09 1.04
CA VAL A 60 25.34 -0.19 0.69
C VAL A 60 26.39 -0.22 1.80
N PRO A 61 27.66 -0.55 1.51
CA PRO A 61 28.72 -0.47 2.51
C PRO A 61 28.99 0.99 2.86
N LEU A 62 29.10 1.28 4.16
CA LEU A 62 29.47 2.59 4.69
C LEU A 62 30.83 2.50 5.36
N SER A 63 31.63 3.55 5.23
CA SER A 63 32.82 3.72 6.06
C SER A 63 32.43 4.02 7.51
N SER A 64 33.36 3.79 8.44
CA SER A 64 33.16 4.08 9.87
C SER A 64 32.78 5.55 10.12
N ASP A 65 33.40 6.47 9.37
CA ASP A 65 33.14 7.91 9.50
C ASP A 65 31.74 8.28 9.00
N GLU A 66 31.28 7.67 7.91
CA GLU A 66 29.92 7.89 7.38
C GLU A 66 28.87 7.36 8.35
N PHE A 67 29.08 6.15 8.88
CA PHE A 67 28.19 5.58 9.88
C PHE A 67 28.11 6.44 11.14
N ALA A 68 29.24 6.91 11.66
CA ALA A 68 29.28 7.78 12.83
C ALA A 68 28.54 9.11 12.59
N LYS A 69 28.65 9.70 11.40
CA LYS A 69 27.92 10.92 11.02
C LYS A 69 26.41 10.67 10.94
N ILE A 70 25.98 9.57 10.32
CA ILE A 70 24.56 9.20 10.24
C ILE A 70 24.01 9.02 11.65
N HIS A 71 24.74 8.32 12.51
CA HIS A 71 24.36 8.07 13.89
C HIS A 71 24.17 9.38 14.68
N ASP A 72 25.15 10.28 14.68
CA ASP A 72 25.04 11.57 15.39
C ASP A 72 23.85 12.40 14.90
N LEU A 73 23.63 12.44 13.57
CA LEU A 73 22.50 13.16 12.99
C LEU A 73 21.14 12.52 13.36
N ALA A 74 21.07 11.19 13.39
CA ALA A 74 19.88 10.45 13.78
C ALA A 74 19.53 10.70 15.25
N GLN A 75 20.52 10.66 16.15
CA GLN A 75 20.34 10.95 17.57
C GLN A 75 19.81 12.37 17.81
N ARG A 76 20.35 13.37 17.11
CA ARG A 76 19.86 14.77 17.19
C ARG A 76 18.40 14.92 16.77
N ARG A 77 17.89 14.03 15.93
CA ARG A 77 16.48 14.01 15.49
C ARG A 77 15.61 13.03 16.27
N GLY A 78 16.17 12.30 17.23
CA GLY A 78 15.44 11.25 17.96
C GLY A 78 14.97 10.13 17.05
N MET A 79 15.74 9.78 16.01
CA MET A 79 15.41 8.76 15.03
C MET A 79 16.42 7.61 15.08
N GLU A 80 16.00 6.43 14.62
CA GLU A 80 16.92 5.31 14.39
C GLU A 80 17.80 5.57 13.15
N ASP A 81 19.05 5.09 13.17
CA ASP A 81 20.05 5.33 12.13
C ASP A 81 19.55 4.93 10.73
N ALA A 82 18.93 3.75 10.60
CA ALA A 82 18.40 3.26 9.34
C ALA A 82 17.22 4.11 8.82
N MET A 83 16.37 4.60 9.71
CA MET A 83 15.25 5.48 9.35
C MET A 83 15.78 6.84 8.86
N TYR A 84 16.74 7.41 9.58
CA TYR A 84 17.36 8.67 9.19
C TYR A 84 18.13 8.54 7.87
N ALA A 85 18.91 7.47 7.69
CA ALA A 85 19.62 7.19 6.45
C ALA A 85 18.66 7.07 5.25
N ARG A 86 17.51 6.41 5.44
CA ARG A 86 16.46 6.30 4.42
C ARG A 86 15.86 7.67 4.05
N ASP A 87 15.51 8.49 5.04
CA ASP A 87 14.98 9.84 4.81
C ASP A 87 16.00 10.74 4.09
N LEU A 88 17.28 10.63 4.48
CA LEU A 88 18.37 11.35 3.83
C LEU A 88 18.54 10.93 2.36
N LEU A 89 18.49 9.62 2.08
CA LEU A 89 18.60 9.09 0.72
C LEU A 89 17.45 9.58 -0.17
N HIS A 90 16.21 9.53 0.31
CA HIS A 90 15.05 10.04 -0.43
C HIS A 90 15.24 11.50 -0.84
N LYS A 91 15.64 12.36 0.09
CA LYS A 91 15.89 13.78 -0.17
C LYS A 91 17.07 14.03 -1.11
N ALA A 92 18.05 13.14 -1.14
CA ALA A 92 19.16 13.24 -2.09
C ALA A 92 18.68 12.88 -3.50
N LEU A 93 17.91 11.79 -3.64
CA LEU A 93 17.35 11.36 -4.93
C LEU A 93 16.39 12.39 -5.53
N ASP A 94 15.51 12.99 -4.71
CA ASP A 94 14.59 14.04 -5.18
C ASP A 94 15.36 15.24 -5.76
N ARG A 95 16.49 15.62 -5.14
CA ARG A 95 17.35 16.72 -5.62
C ARG A 95 18.11 16.35 -6.88
N GLU A 96 18.52 15.10 -7.02
CA GLU A 96 19.20 14.61 -8.23
C GLU A 96 18.24 14.61 -9.42
N GLU A 97 17.01 14.11 -9.22
CA GLU A 97 15.97 14.16 -10.26
C GLU A 97 15.65 15.59 -10.68
N GLU A 98 15.58 16.53 -9.73
CA GLU A 98 15.32 17.92 -10.05
C GLU A 98 16.46 18.55 -10.85
N GLN A 99 17.71 18.21 -10.55
CA GLN A 99 18.88 18.68 -11.30
C GLN A 99 18.90 18.13 -12.72
N GLU A 100 18.73 16.81 -12.89
CA GLU A 100 18.67 16.16 -14.20
C GLU A 100 17.57 16.75 -15.09
N ARG A 101 16.38 17.04 -14.53
CA ARG A 101 15.29 17.69 -15.27
C ARG A 101 15.62 19.11 -15.71
N ARG A 102 16.43 19.85 -14.94
CA ARG A 102 16.87 21.21 -15.29
C ARG A 102 17.97 21.21 -16.35
N GLU A 103 18.81 20.18 -16.37
CA GLU A 103 19.88 20.03 -17.36
C GLU A 103 19.37 19.50 -18.71
N ALA A 104 18.27 18.75 -18.71
CA ALA A 104 17.65 18.18 -19.91
C ALA A 104 16.66 19.12 -20.65
N GLY A 105 16.35 20.29 -20.09
CA GLY A 105 15.39 21.27 -20.65
C GLY A 105 16.06 22.51 -21.22
#